data_AF-A0A5C8K7X8-F1
#
_entry.id   AF-A0A5C8K7X8-F1
#
_cell.length_a   1.000
_cell.length_b   1.000
_cell.length_c   1.000
_cell.angle_alpha   90.00
_cell.angle_beta   90.00
_cell.angle_gamma   90.00
#
_symmetry.space_group_name_H-M   'P 1'
#
loop_
_entity.id
_entity.type
_entity.pdbx_description
1 polymer ?
#
loop_
_entity_poly.entity_id
_entity_poly.type
_entity_poly.pdbx_seq_one_letter_code
_entity_poly.pdbx_strand_id
1 'polypeptide(L)' 'MAITNVFLFIGGLGGSEVVLILIAVLLLFGAKRIPELARGLGKGIREFKDATKEIKSDIENSVKDDNHVK' A
#
# COMPACT_ATOMS: atom_id res chain seq x y z
N MET A 1 10.38 28.99 -0.13
CA MET A 1 10.17 29.28 -1.56
C MET A 1 10.11 28.00 -2.41
N ALA A 2 11.10 27.08 -2.34
CA ALA A 2 11.03 25.81 -3.06
C ALA A 2 9.84 24.92 -2.65
N ILE A 3 9.54 24.84 -1.36
CA ILE A 3 8.47 23.98 -0.81
C ILE A 3 7.07 24.54 -1.18
N THR A 4 6.92 25.87 -1.18
CA THR A 4 5.69 26.57 -1.59
C THR A 4 5.37 26.32 -3.07
N ASN A 5 6.38 26.29 -3.94
CA ASN A 5 6.20 25.98 -5.37
C ASN A 5 5.81 24.52 -5.59
N VAL A 6 6.37 23.57 -4.83
CA VAL A 6 5.94 22.15 -4.87
C VAL A 6 4.49 22.00 -4.43
N PHE A 7 4.05 22.77 -3.43
CA PHE A 7 2.68 22.75 -2.93
C PHE A 7 1.67 23.41 -3.91
N LEU A 8 2.06 24.50 -4.57
CA LEU A 8 1.27 25.17 -5.61
C LEU A 8 1.16 24.31 -6.88
N PHE A 9 2.22 23.53 -7.19
CA PHE A 9 2.16 22.46 -8.17
C PHE A 9 1.05 21.48 -7.76
N ILE A 10 1.16 20.77 -6.63
CA ILE A 10 0.19 19.73 -6.21
C ILE A 10 -1.26 20.24 -6.08
N GLY A 11 -1.48 21.48 -5.66
CA GLY A 11 -2.83 22.09 -5.54
C GLY A 11 -3.41 22.67 -6.84
N GLY A 12 -2.60 22.81 -7.89
CA GLY A 12 -2.99 23.40 -9.19
C GLY A 12 -2.64 22.55 -10.41
N LEU A 13 -2.24 21.27 -10.22
CA LEU A 13 -1.85 20.38 -11.32
C LEU A 13 -3.03 20.19 -12.28
N GLY A 14 -2.93 20.81 -13.46
CA GLY A 14 -3.57 20.25 -14.63
C GLY A 14 -3.05 18.83 -14.85
N GLY A 15 -3.84 17.99 -15.54
CA GLY A 15 -3.42 16.62 -15.84
C GLY A 15 -2.06 16.52 -16.55
N SER A 16 -1.61 17.60 -17.21
CA SER A 16 -0.30 17.75 -17.87
C SER A 16 0.88 17.56 -16.93
N GLU A 17 0.88 18.20 -15.77
CA GLU A 17 2.00 18.19 -14.83
C GLU A 17 2.15 16.82 -14.16
N VAL A 18 1.03 16.17 -13.84
CA VAL A 18 1.01 14.80 -13.30
C VAL A 18 1.67 13.83 -14.28
N VAL A 19 1.36 13.95 -15.58
CA VAL A 19 1.96 13.12 -16.64
C VAL A 19 3.47 13.33 -16.72
N LEU A 20 3.95 14.57 -16.56
CA LEU A 20 5.38 14.89 -16.60
C LEU A 20 6.15 14.26 -15.42
N ILE A 21 5.59 14.31 -14.21
CA ILE A 21 6.14 13.59 -13.04
C ILE A 21 6.12 12.08 -13.29
N LEU A 22 5.01 11.55 -13.82
CA LEU A 22 4.88 10.12 -14.11
C LEU A 22 5.98 9.66 -15.07
N ILE A 23 6.25 10.42 -16.13
CA ILE A 23 7.34 10.14 -17.08
C ILE A 23 8.70 10.16 -16.40
N ALA A 24 8.99 11.16 -15.56
CA ALA A 24 10.27 11.23 -14.83
C ALA A 24 10.48 10.02 -13.90
N VAL A 25 9.44 9.60 -13.17
CA VAL A 25 9.45 8.40 -12.33
C VAL A 25 9.64 7.14 -13.18
N LEU A 26 8.96 7.04 -14.33
CA LEU A 26 9.11 5.92 -15.25
C LEU A 26 10.50 5.86 -15.89
N LEU A 27 11.20 6.98 -16.07
CA LEU A 27 12.60 6.99 -16.53
C LEU A 27 13.57 6.55 -15.44
N LEU A 28 13.37 6.99 -14.21
CA LEU A 28 14.21 6.62 -13.05
C LEU A 28 14.06 5.14 -12.68
N PHE A 29 12.82 4.66 -12.57
CA PHE A 29 12.53 3.31 -12.11
C PHE A 29 12.26 2.34 -13.25
N GLY A 30 11.86 2.81 -14.43
CA GLY A 30 11.44 1.96 -15.54
C GLY A 30 9.95 1.60 -15.47
N ALA A 31 9.27 1.58 -16.62
CA ALA A 31 7.83 1.30 -16.72
C ALA A 31 7.41 -0.08 -16.20
N LYS A 32 8.35 -1.03 -16.12
CA LYS A 32 8.09 -2.38 -15.60
C LYS A 32 8.28 -2.51 -14.09
N ARG A 33 9.09 -1.67 -13.45
CA ARG A 33 9.38 -1.80 -12.00
C ARG A 33 8.21 -1.38 -11.12
N ILE A 34 7.51 -0.30 -11.47
CA ILE A 34 6.33 0.16 -10.71
C ILE A 34 5.26 -0.94 -10.57
N PRO A 35 4.77 -1.58 -11.66
CA PRO A 35 3.77 -2.65 -11.55
C PRO A 35 4.32 -3.93 -10.92
N GLU A 36 5.60 -4.23 -11.09
CA GLU A 36 6.25 -5.38 -10.47
C GLU A 36 6.34 -5.21 -8.94
N LEU A 37 6.74 -4.04 -8.47
CA LEU A 37 6.73 -3.67 -7.04
C LEU A 37 5.31 -3.67 -6.48
N ALA A 38 4.34 -3.07 -7.19
CA ALA A 38 2.94 -3.07 -6.75
C ALA A 38 2.37 -4.50 -6.62
N ARG A 39 2.70 -5.40 -7.57
CA ARG A 39 2.32 -6.81 -7.52
C ARG A 39 3.00 -7.56 -6.38
N GLY A 40 4.28 -7.32 -6.15
CA GLY A 40 5.03 -7.93 -5.04
C GLY A 40 4.48 -7.49 -3.68
N LEU A 41 4.30 -6.18 -3.49
CA LEU A 41 3.71 -5.60 -2.28
C LEU A 41 2.27 -6.09 -2.08
N GLY A 42 1.45 -6.15 -3.13
CA GLY A 42 0.08 -6.64 -3.03
C GLY A 42 -0.02 -8.10 -2.59
N LYS A 43 0.88 -8.97 -3.09
CA LYS A 43 0.98 -10.36 -2.63
C LYS A 43 1.43 -10.43 -1.16
N GLY A 44 2.47 -9.69 -0.80
CA GLY A 44 2.97 -9.67 0.59
C GLY A 44 1.92 -9.18 1.59
N ILE A 45 1.17 -8.11 1.26
CA ILE A 45 0.08 -7.61 2.10
C ILE A 45 -1.04 -8.66 2.24
N ARG A 46 -1.36 -9.38 1.16
CA ARG A 46 -2.38 -10.44 1.20
C ARG A 46 -1.95 -11.60 2.09
N GLU A 47 -0.75 -12.12 1.90
CA GLU A 47 -0.21 -13.22 2.72
C GLU A 47 -0.11 -12.82 4.19
N PHE A 48 0.35 -11.59 4.48
CA PHE A 48 0.40 -11.06 5.84
C PHE A 48 -0.98 -10.98 6.49
N LYS A 49 -1.99 -10.51 5.74
CA LYS A 49 -3.37 -10.43 6.20
C LYS A 49 -3.96 -11.82 6.46
N ASP A 50 -3.71 -12.78 5.58
CA ASP A 50 -4.23 -14.14 5.71
C ASP A 50 -3.63 -14.84 6.94
N ALA A 51 -2.31 -14.74 7.13
CA ALA A 51 -1.64 -15.26 8.34
C ALA A 51 -2.14 -14.59 9.63
N THR A 52 -2.32 -13.26 9.62
CA THR A 52 -2.86 -12.53 10.78
C THR A 52 -4.29 -12.97 11.10
N LYS A 53 -5.10 -13.28 10.09
CA LYS A 53 -6.49 -13.72 10.27
C LYS A 53 -6.56 -15.11 10.89
N GLU A 54 -5.72 -16.04 10.45
CA GLU A 54 -5.60 -17.38 11.02
C GLU A 54 -5.23 -17.31 12.51
N ILE A 55 -4.17 -16.57 12.84
CA ILE A 55 -3.74 -16.34 14.23
C ILE A 55 -4.87 -15.75 15.07
N LYS A 56 -5.59 -14.75 14.54
CA LYS A 56 -6.72 -14.13 15.25
C LYS A 56 -7.85 -15.13 15.51
N SER A 57 -8.18 -15.98 14.53
CA SER A 57 -9.21 -17.01 14.67
C SER A 57 -8.81 -18.08 15.70
N ASP A 58 -7.55 -18.51 15.72
CA ASP A 58 -7.05 -19.49 16.69
C ASP A 58 -7.11 -18.95 18.12
N ILE A 59 -6.73 -17.68 18.31
CA ILE A 59 -6.83 -16.99 19.61
C ILE A 59 -8.29 -16.86 20.04
N GLU A 60 -9.18 -16.45 19.13
CA GLU A 60 -10.61 -16.28 19.46
C GLU A 60 -11.30 -17.61 19.81
N ASN A 61 -10.95 -18.69 19.12
CA ASN A 61 -11.46 -20.03 19.40
C ASN A 61 -10.92 -20.57 20.73
N SER A 62 -9.65 -20.31 21.05
CA SER A 62 -9.05 -20.71 22.33
C SER A 62 -9.65 -19.96 23.53
N VAL A 63 -10.04 -18.70 23.35
CA VAL A 63 -10.66 -17.88 24.41
C VAL A 63 -12.16 -18.19 24.60
N LYS A 64 -12.83 -18.70 23.56
CA LYS A 64 -14.25 -19.11 23.64
C LYS A 64 -14.45 -20.45 24.37
N ASP A 65 -13.47 -21.35 24.35
CA ASP A 65 -13.60 -22.69 24.98
C ASP A 65 -13.58 -22.63 26.52
N ASP A 66 -12.85 -21.67 27.11
CA ASP A 66 -12.77 -21.48 28.58
C ASP A 66 -14.05 -20.92 29.23
N ASN A 67 -15.01 -20.41 28.45
CA ASN A 67 -16.27 -19.83 28.97
C ASN A 67 -17.47 -20.80 28.94
N HIS A 68 -17.29 -22.04 28.47
CA HIS A 68 -18.35 -23.06 28.39
C HIS A 68 -18.24 -24.17 29.45
N VAL A 69 -17.36 -24.03 30.45
CA VAL A 69 -17.21 -24.97 31.58
C VAL A 69 -17.64 -24.35 32.92
N LYS A 70 -18.80 -23.68 32.95
CA LYS A 70 -19.51 -23.36 34.20
C LYS A 70 -20.94 -23.86 34.15
#